data_AF-A0A5N5L6Z0-F1
#
_entry.id   AF-A0A5N5L6Z0-F1
#
_cell.length_a   1.000
_cell.length_b   1.000
_cell.length_c   1.000
_cell.angle_alpha   90.00
_cell.angle_beta   90.00
_cell.angle_gamma   90.00
#
_symmetry.space_group_name_H-M   'P 1'
#
loop_
_entity.id
_entity.type
_entity.pdbx_description
1 polymer ?
#
loop_
_entity_poly.entity_id
_entity_poly.type
_entity_poly.pdbx_seq_one_letter_code
_entity_poly.pdbx_strand_id
1 'polypeptide(L)'
;MFQEMNGFWHLKFSDFLAYALKSLIQILLPEIKSLCDKTINEFETFEDVLNLYEGGIKLPNNPTLCKIRDRIPCEMLKELVRNDGERFLKFPKLDAITADKSAWRTDEEFGREMLAGVNPVFISRLQVKHNLY
;
A
#
# COMPACT_ATOMS: atom_id res chain seq x y z
N MET A 1 32.76 9.57 15.98
CA MET A 1 31.48 9.85 16.68
C MET A 1 30.31 10.09 15.73
N PHE A 2 30.46 10.81 14.61
CA PHE A 2 29.34 11.04 13.66
C PHE A 2 29.10 9.95 12.59
N GLN A 3 30.00 8.97 12.41
CA GLN A 3 29.79 7.87 11.44
C GLN A 3 29.01 6.66 12.00
N GLU A 4 28.91 6.51 13.32
CA GLU A 4 28.22 5.36 13.94
C GLU A 4 26.70 5.57 14.05
N MET A 5 26.23 6.81 13.98
CA MET A 5 24.81 7.15 14.12
C MET A 5 23.97 6.75 12.90
N ASN A 6 24.53 6.80 11.69
CA ASN A 6 23.79 6.42 10.48
C ASN A 6 23.46 4.92 10.45
N GLY A 7 24.36 4.05 10.93
CA GLY A 7 24.07 2.62 11.03
C GLY A 7 22.99 2.28 12.06
N PHE A 8 23.01 2.95 13.21
CA PHE A 8 22.08 2.67 14.31
C PHE A 8 20.63 3.05 13.99
N TRP A 9 20.41 4.19 13.33
CA TRP A 9 19.07 4.62 12.90
C TRP A 9 18.48 3.70 11.83
N HIS A 10 19.27 3.30 10.83
CA HIS A 10 18.80 2.39 9.78
C HIS A 10 18.56 0.96 10.27
N LEU A 11 19.44 0.41 11.13
CA LEU A 11 19.24 -0.92 11.73
C LEU A 11 17.99 -0.95 12.61
N LYS A 12 17.81 0.07 13.49
CA LYS A 12 16.61 0.14 14.34
C LYS A 12 15.31 0.38 13.56
N PHE A 13 15.33 1.24 12.55
CA PHE A 13 14.13 1.49 11.74
C PHE A 13 13.79 0.28 10.87
N SER A 14 14.81 -0.44 10.36
CA SER A 14 14.60 -1.69 9.63
C SER A 14 14.01 -2.76 10.51
N ASP A 15 14.48 -2.91 11.75
CA ASP A 15 13.90 -3.85 12.71
C ASP A 15 12.46 -3.44 13.03
N PHE A 16 12.20 -2.16 13.29
CA PHE A 16 10.86 -1.64 13.52
C PHE A 16 9.92 -1.94 12.33
N LEU A 17 10.34 -1.65 11.10
CA LEU A 17 9.59 -1.95 9.89
C LEU A 17 9.38 -3.46 9.71
N ALA A 18 10.41 -4.27 9.95
CA ALA A 18 10.31 -5.72 9.84
C ALA A 18 9.31 -6.29 10.85
N TYR A 19 9.33 -5.83 12.11
CA TYR A 19 8.36 -6.23 13.12
C TYR A 19 6.95 -5.70 12.83
N ALA A 20 6.83 -4.45 12.36
CA ALA A 20 5.54 -3.87 11.96
C ALA A 20 4.93 -4.65 10.79
N LEU A 21 5.73 -4.92 9.74
CA LEU A 21 5.31 -5.69 8.57
C LEU A 21 4.99 -7.14 8.94
N LYS A 22 5.82 -7.79 9.78
CA LYS A 22 5.57 -9.15 10.25
C LYS A 22 4.27 -9.23 11.05
N SER A 23 4.04 -8.27 11.94
CA SER A 23 2.80 -8.19 12.72
C SER A 23 1.59 -7.93 11.83
N LEU A 24 1.72 -7.04 10.84
CA LEU A 24 0.69 -6.80 9.83
C LEU A 24 0.31 -8.06 9.09
N ILE A 25 1.30 -8.75 8.53
CA ILE A 25 1.06 -9.95 7.73
C ILE A 25 0.43 -11.03 8.59
N GLN A 26 0.94 -11.27 9.81
CA GLN A 26 0.37 -12.29 10.69
C GLN A 26 -1.08 -12.03 11.10
N ILE A 27 -1.48 -10.76 11.23
CA ILE A 27 -2.81 -10.37 11.65
C ILE A 27 -3.77 -10.27 10.46
N LEU A 28 -3.33 -9.68 9.34
CA LEU A 28 -4.16 -9.41 8.18
C LEU A 28 -4.28 -10.60 7.24
N LEU A 29 -3.22 -11.40 7.05
CA LEU A 29 -3.23 -12.52 6.09
C LEU A 29 -4.34 -13.55 6.35
N PRO A 30 -4.62 -14.00 7.60
CA PRO A 30 -5.71 -14.92 7.86
C PRO A 30 -7.09 -14.30 7.57
N GLU A 31 -7.27 -13.01 7.87
CA GLU A 31 -8.54 -12.32 7.66
C GLU A 31 -8.77 -12.03 6.17
N ILE A 32 -7.76 -11.52 5.46
CA ILE A 32 -7.79 -11.35 4.00
C ILE A 32 -8.08 -12.69 3.33
N LYS A 33 -7.43 -13.78 3.75
CA LYS A 33 -7.70 -15.11 3.21
C LYS A 33 -9.16 -15.53 3.45
N SER A 34 -9.68 -15.35 4.68
CA SER A 34 -11.08 -15.65 4.95
C SER A 34 -12.06 -14.76 4.16
N LEU A 35 -11.68 -13.53 3.82
CA LEU A 35 -12.50 -12.64 3.00
C LEU A 35 -12.42 -13.00 1.51
N CYS A 36 -11.24 -13.37 1.02
CA CYS A 36 -11.09 -13.86 -0.35
C CYS A 36 -11.85 -15.17 -0.57
N ASP A 37 -11.80 -16.10 0.40
CA ASP A 37 -12.53 -17.36 0.35
C ASP A 37 -14.06 -17.17 0.38
N LYS A 38 -14.57 -16.03 0.89
CA LYS A 38 -16.01 -15.78 1.09
C LYS A 38 -16.61 -14.70 0.18
N THR A 39 -15.82 -13.76 -0.31
CA THR A 39 -16.35 -12.46 -0.81
C THR A 39 -15.57 -11.87 -1.97
N ILE A 40 -14.23 -11.95 -1.99
CA ILE A 40 -13.40 -11.26 -3.01
C ILE A 40 -12.36 -12.24 -3.58
N ASN A 41 -12.76 -13.03 -4.57
CA ASN A 41 -11.80 -13.92 -5.24
C ASN A 41 -10.84 -13.11 -6.13
N GLU A 42 -11.36 -12.09 -6.83
CA GLU A 42 -10.61 -11.21 -7.74
C GLU A 42 -11.27 -9.82 -7.78
N PHE A 43 -10.53 -8.79 -8.23
CA PHE A 43 -11.12 -7.49 -8.55
C PHE A 43 -11.64 -7.51 -9.99
N GLU A 44 -12.94 -7.33 -10.19
CA GLU A 44 -13.55 -7.35 -11.53
C GLU A 44 -13.39 -6.00 -12.25
N THR A 45 -13.33 -4.91 -11.49
CA THR A 45 -13.25 -3.55 -12.02
C THR A 45 -12.25 -2.68 -11.26
N PHE A 46 -11.82 -1.59 -11.91
CA PHE A 46 -11.04 -0.56 -11.21
C PHE A 46 -11.82 0.15 -10.11
N GLU A 47 -13.15 0.17 -10.17
CA GLU A 47 -13.96 0.76 -9.10
C GLU A 47 -13.86 -0.08 -7.82
N ASP A 48 -13.74 -1.40 -7.93
CA ASP A 48 -13.53 -2.28 -6.78
C ASP A 48 -12.21 -1.96 -6.07
N VAL A 49 -11.17 -1.61 -6.83
CA VAL A 49 -9.88 -1.14 -6.29
C VAL A 49 -10.03 0.25 -5.65
N LEU A 50 -10.75 1.17 -6.29
CA LEU A 50 -10.97 2.53 -5.77
C LEU A 50 -11.82 2.53 -4.49
N ASN A 51 -12.75 1.59 -4.37
CA ASN A 51 -13.56 1.39 -3.18
C ASN A 51 -12.72 1.08 -1.93
N LEU A 52 -11.52 0.54 -2.07
CA LEU A 52 -10.59 0.36 -0.94
C LEU A 52 -10.14 1.68 -0.30
N TYR A 53 -10.11 2.77 -1.08
CA TYR A 53 -9.69 4.10 -0.62
C TYR A 53 -10.88 4.95 -0.15
N GLU A 54 -12.06 4.77 -0.74
CA GLU A 54 -13.25 5.56 -0.41
C GLU A 54 -14.10 4.89 0.67
N GLY A 55 -14.45 3.63 0.40
CA GLY A 55 -15.42 2.82 1.11
C GLY A 55 -14.81 1.95 2.20
N GLY A 56 -13.65 1.37 1.93
CA GLY A 56 -13.19 0.12 2.57
C GLY A 56 -14.06 -1.07 2.13
N ILE A 57 -13.69 -2.26 2.57
CA ILE A 57 -14.49 -3.47 2.37
C ILE A 57 -15.51 -3.56 3.50
N LYS A 58 -16.79 -3.70 3.13
CA LYS A 58 -17.86 -3.99 4.09
C LYS A 58 -17.73 -5.43 4.54
N LEU A 59 -17.41 -5.63 5.82
CA LEU A 59 -17.40 -6.96 6.40
C LEU A 59 -18.80 -7.32 6.91
N PRO A 60 -19.21 -8.59 6.84
CA PRO A 60 -20.38 -9.04 7.59
C PRO A 60 -20.12 -8.74 9.07
N ASN A 61 -21.07 -8.06 9.73
CA ASN A 61 -21.00 -7.63 11.13
C ASN A 61 -20.55 -8.79 12.04
N ASN A 62 -19.25 -8.85 12.34
CA ASN A 62 -18.66 -9.93 13.12
C ASN A 62 -17.86 -9.33 14.28
N PRO A 63 -18.13 -9.76 15.53
CA PRO A 63 -17.33 -9.38 16.71
C PRO A 63 -15.82 -9.72 16.62
N THR A 64 -15.33 -10.39 15.58
CA THR A 64 -13.91 -10.65 15.34
C THR A 64 -13.08 -9.40 15.03
N LEU A 65 -13.65 -8.37 14.39
CA LEU A 65 -12.89 -7.17 14.00
C LEU A 65 -12.34 -6.39 15.20
N CYS A 66 -13.12 -6.26 16.27
CA CYS A 66 -12.65 -5.63 17.51
C CYS A 66 -11.45 -6.38 18.10
N LYS A 67 -11.46 -7.72 18.06
CA LYS A 67 -10.36 -8.56 18.55
C LYS A 67 -9.10 -8.46 17.71
N ILE A 68 -9.24 -8.21 16.40
CA ILE A 68 -8.12 -8.01 15.48
C ILE A 68 -7.45 -6.67 15.78
N ARG A 69 -8.22 -5.59 15.94
CA ARG A 69 -7.69 -4.27 16.28
C ARG A 69 -6.89 -4.29 17.58
N ASP A 70 -7.37 -4.98 18.62
CA ASP A 70 -6.67 -5.09 19.90
C ASP A 70 -5.32 -5.81 19.79
N ARG A 71 -5.13 -6.62 18.75
CA ARG A 71 -3.88 -7.33 18.46
C ARG A 71 -2.92 -6.51 17.60
N ILE A 72 -3.35 -5.40 17.00
CA ILE A 72 -2.51 -4.55 16.16
C ILE A 72 -1.62 -3.68 17.07
N PRO A 73 -0.29 -3.90 17.06
CA PRO A 73 0.62 -3.24 18.00
C PRO A 73 0.90 -1.77 17.65
N CYS A 74 0.55 -1.29 16.45
CA CYS A 74 0.88 0.06 15.97
C CYS A 74 -0.39 0.89 15.71
N GLU A 75 -0.43 2.11 16.26
CA GLU A 75 -1.54 3.05 16.05
C GLU A 75 -1.80 3.36 14.56
N MET A 76 -0.74 3.50 13.75
CA MET A 76 -0.87 3.74 12.31
C MET A 76 -1.67 2.64 11.60
N LEU A 77 -1.58 1.41 12.10
CA LEU A 77 -2.23 0.25 11.49
C LEU A 77 -3.64 0.03 12.03
N LYS A 78 -3.96 0.60 13.21
CA LYS A 78 -5.33 0.66 13.72
C LYS A 78 -6.21 1.55 12.83
N GLU A 79 -5.63 2.53 12.12
CA GLU A 79 -6.40 3.33 11.16
C GLU A 79 -6.94 2.53 9.97
N LEU A 80 -6.27 1.43 9.59
CA LEU A 80 -6.73 0.51 8.54
C LEU A 80 -7.94 -0.34 8.98
N VAL A 81 -8.18 -0.44 10.29
CA VAL A 81 -9.27 -1.21 10.91
C VAL A 81 -10.08 -0.27 11.80
N ARG A 82 -10.97 0.52 11.18
CA ARG A 82 -11.73 1.57 11.87
C ARG A 82 -12.69 0.99 12.92
N ASN A 83 -12.89 1.78 13.98
CA ASN A 83 -13.71 1.42 15.15
C ASN A 83 -15.22 1.38 14.88
N ASP A 84 -15.66 1.84 13.71
CA ASP A 84 -17.09 1.88 13.36
C ASP A 84 -17.67 0.50 13.03
N GLY A 85 -16.81 -0.53 12.95
CA GLY A 85 -17.24 -1.92 12.76
C GLY A 85 -17.74 -2.24 11.36
N GLU A 86 -17.86 -1.24 10.49
CA GLU A 86 -18.44 -1.37 9.15
C GLU A 86 -17.39 -1.39 8.03
N ARG A 87 -16.18 -0.84 8.26
CA ARG A 87 -15.20 -0.60 7.19
C ARG A 87 -13.84 -1.17 7.53
N PHE A 88 -13.50 -2.29 6.89
CA PHE A 88 -12.20 -2.94 6.96
C PHE A 88 -11.31 -2.52 5.78
N LEU A 89 -9.99 -2.43 5.99
CA LEU A 89 -9.00 -2.10 4.95
C LEU A 89 -9.31 -0.81 4.19
N LYS A 90 -9.76 0.22 4.90
CA LYS A 90 -9.83 1.56 4.30
C LYS A 90 -8.43 2.16 4.26
N PHE A 91 -7.85 2.20 3.08
CA PHE A 91 -6.52 2.78 2.88
C PHE A 91 -6.57 4.30 2.84
N PRO A 92 -5.51 4.99 3.28
CA PRO A 92 -5.37 6.43 3.04
C PRO A 92 -5.37 6.68 1.53
N LYS A 93 -6.09 7.73 1.09
CA LYS A 93 -6.18 8.09 -0.32
C LYS A 93 -4.78 8.49 -0.82
N LEU A 94 -4.35 7.93 -1.94
CA LEU A 94 -3.07 8.25 -2.55
C LEU A 94 -3.14 9.60 -3.29
N ASP A 95 -2.05 10.36 -3.28
CA ASP A 95 -1.98 11.65 -3.98
C ASP A 95 -2.28 11.51 -5.48
N ALA A 96 -1.79 10.44 -6.10
CA ALA A 96 -1.99 10.11 -7.51
C ALA A 96 -3.46 9.94 -7.94
N ILE A 97 -4.36 9.59 -7.00
CA ILE A 97 -5.80 9.42 -7.27
C ILE A 97 -6.64 10.50 -6.59
N THR A 98 -6.01 11.49 -5.95
CA THR A 98 -6.69 12.48 -5.12
C THR A 98 -7.39 13.54 -5.96
N ALA A 99 -6.68 14.09 -6.95
CA ALA A 99 -7.22 15.08 -7.89
C ALA A 99 -8.07 14.42 -8.99
N ASP A 100 -7.60 13.30 -9.53
CA ASP A 100 -8.26 12.56 -10.60
C ASP A 100 -8.03 11.05 -10.43
N LYS A 101 -9.12 10.28 -10.30
CA LYS A 101 -9.09 8.81 -10.14
C LYS A 101 -8.53 8.07 -11.37
N SER A 102 -8.42 8.76 -12.50
CA SER A 102 -8.04 8.22 -13.79
C SER A 102 -6.74 8.77 -14.35
N ALA A 103 -6.15 9.81 -13.75
CA ALA A 103 -4.92 10.45 -14.24
C ALA A 103 -3.76 9.46 -14.39
N TRP A 104 -3.62 8.50 -13.47
CA TRP A 104 -2.61 7.45 -13.53
C TRP A 104 -2.69 6.56 -14.78
N ARG A 105 -3.81 6.57 -15.52
CA ARG A 105 -3.98 5.81 -16.77
C ARG A 105 -3.48 6.55 -18.02
N THR A 106 -3.07 7.80 -17.88
CA THR A 106 -2.64 8.62 -19.01
C THR A 106 -1.17 8.36 -19.36
N ASP A 107 -0.83 8.46 -20.65
CA ASP A 107 0.54 8.32 -21.12
C ASP A 107 1.43 9.44 -20.57
N GLU A 108 0.84 10.63 -20.36
CA GLU A 108 1.52 11.79 -19.76
C GLU A 108 1.96 11.51 -18.32
N GLU A 109 1.06 10.97 -17.50
CA GLU A 109 1.38 10.63 -16.11
C GLU A 109 2.38 9.46 -16.02
N PHE A 110 2.24 8.46 -16.91
CA PHE A 110 3.21 7.39 -17.04
C PHE A 110 4.62 7.92 -17.37
N GLY A 111 4.73 8.84 -18.33
CA GLY A 111 6.01 9.47 -18.67
C GLY A 111 6.55 10.37 -17.55
N ARG A 112 5.67 11.10 -16.85
CA ARG A 112 6.04 11.95 -15.70
C ARG A 112 6.61 11.11 -14.56
N GLU A 113 6.02 9.96 -14.23
CA GLU A 113 6.50 9.06 -13.17
C GLU A 113 7.91 8.52 -13.45
N MET A 114 8.28 8.32 -14.72
CA MET A 114 9.64 7.89 -15.08
C MET A 114 10.71 8.94 -14.76
N LEU A 115 10.35 10.22 -14.65
CA LEU A 115 11.27 11.35 -14.42
C LEU A 115 11.12 12.00 -13.04
N ALA A 116 9.93 11.96 -12.46
CA ALA A 116 9.57 12.64 -11.21
C ALA A 116 8.63 11.80 -10.33
N GLY A 117 8.56 10.49 -10.57
CA GLY A 117 7.79 9.56 -9.78
C GLY A 117 8.58 8.95 -8.63
N VAL A 118 8.11 7.80 -8.15
CA VAL A 118 8.74 7.06 -7.04
C VAL A 118 10.17 6.62 -7.36
N ASN A 119 10.47 6.34 -8.63
CA ASN A 119 11.75 5.80 -9.06
C ASN A 119 12.30 6.46 -10.34
N PRO A 120 12.81 7.70 -10.24
CA PRO A 120 13.15 8.52 -11.41
C PRO A 120 14.56 8.24 -12.00
N VAL A 121 15.28 7.23 -11.51
CA VAL A 121 16.71 7.05 -11.82
C VAL A 121 17.00 6.02 -12.92
N PHE A 122 15.99 5.29 -13.39
CA PHE A 122 16.19 4.17 -14.33
C PHE A 122 16.12 4.55 -15.80
N ILE A 123 15.43 5.63 -16.15
CA ILE A 123 15.24 6.00 -17.55
C ILE A 123 16.57 6.40 -18.17
N SER A 124 16.85 5.90 -19.38
CA SER A 124 18.05 6.20 -20.12
C SER A 124 17.75 6.44 -21.59
N ARG A 125 18.54 7.32 -22.22
CA ARG A 125 18.39 7.65 -23.63
C ARG A 125 18.83 6.46 -24.49
N LEU A 126 17.94 5.97 -25.36
CA LEU A 126 18.29 4.99 -26.37
C LEU A 126 19.32 5.58 -27.35
N GLN A 127 20.42 4.87 -27.57
CA GLN A 127 21.48 5.28 -28.52
C GLN A 127 21.49 4.33 -29.71
N VAL A 128 21.31 4.87 -30.91
CA VAL A 128 21.47 4.12 -32.15
C VAL A 128 22.95 4.10 -32.51
N LYS A 129 23.55 2.91 -32.64
CA LYS A 129 24.90 2.79 -33.18
C LYS A 129 24.88 3.12 -34.66
N HIS A 130 25.43 4.27 -35.04
CA HIS A 130 25.83 4.49 -36.42
C HIS A 130 27.11 3.69 -36.68
N ASN A 131 26.97 2.54 -37.34
CA ASN A 131 28.11 1.86 -37.94
C ASN A 131 28.55 2.68 -39.16
N LEU A 132 29.62 3.43 -39.02
CA LEU A 132 30.32 4.05 -40.15
C LEU A 132 31.03 2.90 -40.89
N TYR A 133 30.53 2.57 -42.08
CA TYR A 133 31.30 1.87 -43.12
C TYR A 133 31.90 2.91 -44.06
#